data_AF-A0A2V8G0P0-F1
#
_entry.id   AF-A0A2V8G0P0-F1
#
_cell.length_a   1.000
_cell.length_b   1.000
_cell.length_c   1.000
_cell.angle_alpha   90.00
_cell.angle_beta   90.00
_cell.angle_gamma   90.00
#
_symmetry.space_group_name_H-M   'P 1'
#
loop_
_entity.id
_entity.type
_entity.pdbx_description
1 polymer ?
#
loop_
_entity_poly.entity_id
_entity_poly.type
_entity_poly.pdbx_seq_one_letter_code
_entity_poly.pdbx_strand_id
1 'polypeptide(L)'
;MARKTSFYYSFLVLPPAQRHAIIAVWDFCRAVDDAVDEPQQGTGAEAVQFWRAELARCYDGTAPHTEQGRRLQPFIAALDLPRQAFADVIDGVAMDLDRHRYDTFADLFEYCRRVASAVGLICIKVFGCTSDRARDYALNLGVALQLTNILRDIKDDLSRGRVYLPLEDLRAAGCTVDDLVRGEVTAPVRRLLEFECRRAHEF
;
A
#
# COMPACT_ATOMS: atom_id res chain seq x y z
N MET A 1 9.03 -11.84 14.18
CA MET A 1 8.36 -10.87 15.08
C MET A 1 7.63 -9.88 14.19
N ALA A 2 6.29 -9.93 14.18
CA ALA A 2 5.47 -8.99 13.42
C ALA A 2 5.75 -7.55 13.90
N ARG A 3 6.23 -6.68 13.01
CA ARG A 3 6.16 -5.23 13.24
C ARG A 3 4.69 -4.89 13.46
N LYS A 4 4.38 -4.26 14.59
CA LYS A 4 3.04 -4.00 15.12
C LYS A 4 2.25 -3.09 14.16
N THR A 5 1.49 -3.66 13.22
CA THR A 5 0.53 -2.90 12.42
C THR A 5 -0.83 -2.91 13.13
N SER A 6 -1.52 -1.77 13.16
CA SER A 6 -2.87 -1.65 13.72
C SER A 6 -3.89 -2.57 13.02
N PHE A 7 -3.59 -3.01 11.80
CA PHE A 7 -4.41 -3.92 11.01
C PHE A 7 -4.58 -5.30 11.65
N TYR A 8 -3.54 -5.84 12.29
CA TYR A 8 -3.65 -7.15 12.94
C TYR A 8 -4.77 -7.17 14.00
N TYR A 9 -4.87 -6.11 14.81
CA TYR A 9 -5.88 -6.00 15.84
C TYR A 9 -7.30 -5.86 15.28
N SER A 10 -7.48 -5.18 14.15
CA SER A 10 -8.79 -5.08 13.50
C SER A 10 -9.25 -6.40 12.86
N PHE A 11 -8.34 -7.32 12.55
CA PHE A 11 -8.71 -8.65 12.06
C PHE A 11 -9.21 -9.59 13.18
N LEU A 12 -8.91 -9.30 14.46
CA LEU A 12 -9.29 -10.16 15.59
C LEU A 12 -10.80 -10.22 15.83
N VAL A 13 -11.58 -9.29 15.28
CA VAL A 13 -13.05 -9.29 15.40
C VAL A 13 -13.74 -10.02 14.24
N LEU A 14 -12.99 -10.44 13.22
CA LEU A 14 -13.54 -11.14 12.06
C LEU A 14 -13.87 -12.61 12.37
N PRO A 15 -14.90 -13.20 11.73
CA PRO A 15 -15.12 -14.64 11.73
C PRO A 15 -13.86 -15.41 11.31
N PRO A 16 -13.62 -16.63 11.83
CA PRO A 16 -12.37 -17.36 11.59
C PRO A 16 -11.98 -17.53 10.11
N ALA A 17 -12.94 -17.83 9.24
CA ALA A 17 -12.68 -17.99 7.81
C ALA A 17 -12.19 -16.69 7.14
N GLN A 18 -12.87 -15.57 7.40
CA GLN A 18 -12.45 -14.25 6.89
C GLN A 18 -11.10 -13.83 7.47
N ARG A 19 -10.86 -14.14 8.75
CA ARG A 19 -9.59 -13.86 9.42
C ARG A 19 -8.42 -14.61 8.78
N HIS A 20 -8.56 -15.89 8.51
CA HIS A 20 -7.50 -16.67 7.84
C HIS A 20 -7.22 -16.14 6.43
N ALA A 21 -8.27 -15.80 5.68
CA ALA A 21 -8.14 -15.23 4.35
C ALA A 21 -7.41 -13.87 4.37
N ILE A 22 -7.82 -12.94 5.24
CA ILE A 22 -7.19 -11.61 5.29
C ILE A 22 -5.75 -11.67 5.79
N ILE A 23 -5.42 -12.60 6.70
CA ILE A 23 -4.03 -12.82 7.13
C ILE A 23 -3.19 -13.31 5.96
N ALA A 24 -3.68 -14.26 5.16
CA ALA A 24 -2.95 -14.75 3.99
C ALA A 24 -2.74 -13.64 2.93
N VAL A 25 -3.74 -12.79 2.71
CA VAL A 25 -3.62 -11.61 1.84
C VAL A 25 -2.58 -10.63 2.39
N TRP A 26 -2.65 -10.30 3.67
CA TRP A 26 -1.72 -9.37 4.32
C TRP A 26 -0.28 -9.90 4.28
N ASP A 27 -0.07 -11.18 4.60
CA ASP A 27 1.23 -11.85 4.53
C ASP A 27 1.82 -11.78 3.11
N PHE A 28 1.00 -11.98 2.08
CA PHE A 28 1.43 -11.90 0.68
C PHE A 28 1.82 -10.47 0.30
N CYS A 29 0.93 -9.49 0.51
CA CYS A 29 1.22 -8.09 0.15
C CYS A 29 2.44 -7.56 0.90
N ARG A 30 2.59 -7.92 2.18
CA ARG A 30 3.75 -7.51 2.99
C ARG A 30 5.05 -8.12 2.49
N ALA A 31 5.03 -9.37 2.03
CA ALA A 31 6.21 -10.02 1.48
C ALA A 31 6.63 -9.44 0.12
N VAL A 32 5.68 -8.98 -0.69
CA VAL A 32 5.96 -8.22 -1.93
C VAL A 32 6.66 -6.90 -1.60
N ASP A 33 6.07 -6.12 -0.69
CA ASP A 33 6.59 -4.84 -0.22
C ASP A 33 8.03 -4.96 0.35
N ASP A 34 8.23 -5.90 1.28
CA ASP A 34 9.54 -6.16 1.89
C ASP A 34 10.61 -6.60 0.87
N ALA A 35 10.23 -7.37 -0.14
CA ALA A 35 11.19 -7.86 -1.13
C ALA A 35 11.74 -6.76 -2.04
N VAL A 36 11.01 -5.64 -2.18
CA VAL A 36 11.43 -4.51 -3.00
C VAL A 36 12.12 -3.44 -2.16
N ASP A 37 11.62 -3.17 -0.96
CA ASP A 37 12.19 -2.18 -0.02
C ASP A 37 13.53 -2.65 0.58
N GLU A 38 13.63 -3.93 0.94
CA GLU A 38 14.78 -4.53 1.63
C GLU A 38 15.19 -5.86 0.96
N PRO A 39 15.66 -5.83 -0.29
CA PRO A 39 15.97 -7.05 -1.05
C PRO A 39 17.10 -7.83 -0.37
N GLN A 40 16.78 -9.05 0.08
CA GLN A 40 17.77 -9.94 0.71
C GLN A 40 18.75 -10.53 -0.32
N GLN A 41 18.31 -10.67 -1.58
CA GLN A 41 19.07 -11.21 -2.70
C GLN A 41 18.63 -10.53 -4.00
N GLY A 42 19.58 -10.29 -4.91
CA GLY A 42 19.30 -9.65 -6.20
C GLY A 42 18.90 -8.18 -6.09
N THR A 43 18.27 -7.68 -7.14
CA THR A 43 17.75 -6.31 -7.25
C THR A 43 16.25 -6.27 -6.99
N GLY A 44 15.71 -5.11 -6.60
CA GLY A 44 14.26 -4.95 -6.43
C GLY A 44 13.47 -5.23 -7.72
N ALA A 45 14.06 -4.96 -8.90
CA ALA A 45 13.45 -5.31 -10.19
C ALA A 45 13.31 -6.83 -10.38
N GLU A 46 14.34 -7.60 -10.00
CA GLU A 46 14.27 -9.07 -10.01
C GLU A 46 13.23 -9.58 -9.00
N ALA A 47 13.13 -8.96 -7.83
CA ALA A 47 12.09 -9.27 -6.84
C ALA A 47 10.68 -9.04 -7.40
N VAL A 48 10.45 -7.91 -8.09
CA VAL A 48 9.17 -7.63 -8.77
C VAL A 48 8.83 -8.73 -9.78
N GLN A 49 9.79 -9.11 -10.64
CA GLN A 49 9.56 -10.18 -11.63
C GLN A 49 9.27 -11.53 -10.96
N PHE A 50 9.98 -11.85 -9.88
CA PHE A 50 9.74 -13.04 -9.09
C PHE A 50 8.31 -13.07 -8.53
N TRP A 51 7.86 -11.97 -7.92
CA TRP A 51 6.52 -11.90 -7.33
C TRP A 51 5.40 -11.86 -8.38
N ARG A 52 5.63 -11.30 -9.58
CA ARG A 52 4.69 -11.44 -10.71
C ARG A 52 4.53 -12.90 -11.12
N ALA A 53 5.63 -13.63 -11.25
CA ALA A 53 5.60 -15.05 -11.59
C ALA A 53 4.97 -15.89 -10.47
N GLU A 54 5.22 -15.53 -9.20
CA GLU A 54 4.60 -16.17 -8.05
C GLU A 54 3.10 -15.93 -8.00
N LEU A 55 2.64 -14.70 -8.26
CA LEU A 55 1.22 -14.38 -8.38
C LEU A 55 0.58 -15.20 -9.51
N ALA A 56 1.23 -15.31 -10.66
CA ALA A 56 0.74 -16.17 -11.75
C ALA A 56 0.57 -17.62 -11.28
N ARG A 57 1.56 -18.18 -10.56
CA ARG A 57 1.45 -19.54 -10.01
C ARG A 57 0.25 -19.71 -9.08
N CYS A 58 -0.01 -18.73 -8.22
CA CYS A 58 -1.16 -18.75 -7.31
C CYS A 58 -2.50 -18.84 -8.07
N TYR A 59 -2.65 -18.14 -9.20
CA TYR A 59 -3.90 -18.08 -9.97
C TYR A 59 -4.04 -19.21 -11.00
N ASP A 60 -2.93 -19.65 -11.60
CA ASP A 60 -2.94 -20.59 -12.73
C ASP A 60 -2.98 -22.07 -12.28
N GLY A 61 -3.24 -22.33 -10.99
CA GLY A 61 -3.41 -23.67 -10.43
C GLY A 61 -2.11 -24.48 -10.29
N THR A 62 -0.95 -23.85 -10.47
CA THR A 62 0.36 -24.47 -10.25
C THR A 62 0.81 -24.28 -8.80
N ALA A 63 1.79 -25.06 -8.32
CA ALA A 63 2.28 -24.96 -6.95
C ALA A 63 3.10 -23.67 -6.74
N PRO A 64 2.69 -22.75 -5.83
CA PRO A 64 3.48 -21.57 -5.49
C PRO A 64 4.79 -21.95 -4.79
N HIS A 65 5.85 -21.21 -5.07
CA HIS A 65 7.18 -21.47 -4.50
C HIS A 65 7.33 -20.92 -3.07
N THR A 66 6.65 -19.82 -2.77
CA THR A 66 6.68 -19.13 -1.48
C THR A 66 5.65 -19.72 -0.52
N GLU A 67 5.90 -19.55 0.78
CA GLU A 67 4.91 -19.92 1.80
C GLU A 67 3.67 -19.02 1.72
N GLN A 68 3.87 -17.73 1.45
CA GLN A 68 2.82 -16.73 1.31
C GLN A 68 1.89 -17.07 0.14
N GLY A 69 2.45 -17.44 -1.02
CA GLY A 69 1.68 -17.90 -2.17
C GLY A 69 0.89 -19.17 -1.87
N ARG A 70 1.51 -20.17 -1.21
CA ARG A 70 0.82 -21.40 -0.79
C ARG A 70 -0.33 -21.15 0.19
N ARG A 71 -0.17 -20.19 1.11
CA ARG A 71 -1.23 -19.79 2.06
C ARG A 71 -2.35 -19.01 1.39
N LEU A 72 -2.04 -18.18 0.39
CA LEU A 72 -3.00 -17.36 -0.34
C LEU A 72 -3.85 -18.21 -1.30
N GLN A 73 -3.23 -19.13 -2.02
CA GLN A 73 -3.84 -19.87 -3.14
C GLN A 73 -5.22 -20.51 -2.83
N PRO A 74 -5.45 -21.16 -1.67
CA PRO A 74 -6.75 -21.74 -1.35
C PRO A 74 -7.91 -20.73 -1.32
N PHE A 75 -7.62 -19.46 -1.04
CA PHE A 75 -8.63 -18.40 -0.93
C PHE A 75 -8.96 -17.74 -2.27
N ILE A 76 -8.08 -17.82 -3.27
CA ILE A 76 -8.25 -17.14 -4.56
C ILE A 76 -9.55 -17.58 -5.25
N ALA A 77 -9.69 -18.88 -5.50
CA ALA A 77 -10.87 -19.41 -6.16
C ALA A 77 -12.10 -19.40 -5.23
N ALA A 78 -11.90 -19.64 -3.93
CA ALA A 78 -12.99 -19.72 -2.95
C ALA A 78 -13.70 -18.39 -2.72
N LEU A 79 -12.99 -17.26 -2.87
CA LEU A 79 -13.49 -15.91 -2.59
C LEU A 79 -13.55 -15.03 -3.85
N ASP A 80 -13.22 -15.57 -5.03
CA ASP A 80 -13.14 -14.81 -6.29
C ASP A 80 -12.27 -13.55 -6.12
N LEU A 81 -11.06 -13.75 -5.59
CA LEU A 81 -10.15 -12.64 -5.33
C LEU A 81 -9.63 -12.05 -6.65
N PRO A 82 -9.59 -10.72 -6.80
CA PRO A 82 -9.30 -10.08 -8.08
C PRO A 82 -7.80 -10.13 -8.39
N ARG A 83 -7.39 -10.90 -9.40
CA ARG A 83 -5.99 -10.98 -9.87
C ARG A 83 -5.38 -9.60 -10.12
N GLN A 84 -6.14 -8.72 -10.75
CA GLN A 84 -5.67 -7.37 -11.09
C GLN A 84 -5.29 -6.57 -9.84
N ALA A 85 -6.02 -6.69 -8.73
CA ALA A 85 -5.69 -5.93 -7.53
C ALA A 85 -4.34 -6.36 -6.92
N PHE A 86 -4.00 -7.65 -6.97
CA PHE A 86 -2.66 -8.10 -6.53
C PHE A 86 -1.57 -7.64 -7.50
N ALA A 87 -1.86 -7.64 -8.81
CA ALA A 87 -0.94 -7.11 -9.80
C ALA A 87 -0.70 -5.61 -9.59
N ASP A 88 -1.76 -4.84 -9.30
CA ASP A 88 -1.68 -3.41 -8.99
C ASP A 88 -0.82 -3.16 -7.75
N VAL A 89 -0.92 -3.99 -6.70
CA VAL A 89 -0.03 -3.90 -5.52
C VAL A 89 1.43 -4.10 -5.91
N ILE A 90 1.74 -5.13 -6.70
CA ILE A 90 3.11 -5.37 -7.19
C ILE A 90 3.60 -4.20 -8.05
N ASP A 91 2.74 -3.67 -8.92
CA ASP A 91 3.04 -2.51 -9.77
C ASP A 91 3.27 -1.25 -8.94
N GLY A 92 2.51 -1.06 -7.86
CA GLY A 92 2.64 0.07 -6.94
C GLY A 92 3.96 0.03 -6.19
N VAL A 93 4.32 -1.12 -5.62
CA VAL A 93 5.61 -1.31 -4.96
C VAL A 93 6.77 -1.12 -5.95
N ALA A 94 6.61 -1.57 -7.20
CA ALA A 94 7.61 -1.36 -8.24
C ALA A 94 7.83 0.12 -8.60
N MET A 95 6.84 1.01 -8.38
CA MET A 95 7.01 2.45 -8.64
C MET A 95 8.12 3.06 -7.77
N ASP A 96 8.33 2.54 -6.57
CA ASP A 96 9.35 3.05 -5.65
C ASP A 96 10.80 2.77 -6.09
N LEU A 97 10.99 1.90 -7.10
CA LEU A 97 12.29 1.63 -7.70
C LEU A 97 12.80 2.81 -8.54
N ASP A 98 11.89 3.48 -9.24
CA ASP A 98 12.23 4.53 -10.22
C ASP A 98 11.78 5.92 -9.77
N ARG A 99 10.77 6.00 -8.89
CA ARG A 99 10.12 7.26 -8.50
C ARG A 99 10.34 7.57 -7.03
N HIS A 100 11.15 8.59 -6.76
CA HIS A 100 11.41 9.08 -5.41
C HIS A 100 10.64 10.35 -5.04
N ARG A 101 9.96 10.98 -6.02
CA ARG A 101 9.24 12.25 -5.85
C ARG A 101 7.99 12.31 -6.72
N TYR A 102 6.99 13.02 -6.24
CA TYR A 102 5.72 13.25 -6.92
C TYR A 102 5.52 14.75 -7.19
N ASP A 103 5.35 15.13 -8.45
CA ASP A 103 5.17 16.54 -8.81
C ASP A 103 3.79 17.06 -8.41
N THR A 104 2.76 16.23 -8.63
CA THR A 104 1.35 16.57 -8.39
C THR A 104 0.66 15.55 -7.48
N PHE A 105 -0.48 15.93 -6.89
CA PHE A 105 -1.33 15.00 -6.18
C PHE A 105 -1.89 13.92 -7.10
N ALA A 106 -2.16 14.22 -8.38
CA ALA A 106 -2.62 13.22 -9.33
C ALA A 106 -1.60 12.08 -9.51
N ASP A 107 -0.31 12.43 -9.53
CA ASP A 107 0.77 11.45 -9.56
C ASP A 107 0.80 10.56 -8.30
N LEU A 108 0.67 11.20 -7.13
CA LEU A 108 0.64 10.50 -5.84
C LEU A 108 -0.61 9.63 -5.70
N PHE A 109 -1.74 10.09 -6.21
CA PHE A 109 -3.02 9.41 -6.14
C PHE A 109 -2.98 8.06 -6.85
N GLU A 110 -2.32 7.98 -8.02
CA GLU A 110 -2.11 6.71 -8.72
C GLU A 110 -1.28 5.73 -7.88
N TYR A 111 -0.24 6.21 -7.21
CA TYR A 111 0.53 5.40 -6.27
C TYR A 111 -0.36 4.87 -5.13
N CYS A 112 -1.10 5.75 -4.46
CA CYS A 112 -2.04 5.38 -3.39
C CYS A 112 -3.08 4.36 -3.85
N ARG A 113 -3.60 4.49 -5.07
CA ARG A 113 -4.55 3.54 -5.64
C ARG A 113 -3.95 2.13 -5.75
N ARG A 114 -2.72 2.03 -6.23
CA ARG A 114 -2.04 0.75 -6.43
C ARG A 114 -1.66 0.08 -5.13
N VAL A 115 -1.02 0.81 -4.21
CA VAL A 115 -0.49 0.20 -2.98
C VAL A 115 -1.54 0.00 -1.89
N ALA A 116 -2.67 0.74 -1.93
CA ALA A 116 -3.67 0.68 -0.86
C ALA A 116 -5.12 0.46 -1.34
N SER A 117 -5.61 1.20 -2.33
CA SER A 117 -6.99 0.99 -2.81
C SER A 117 -7.19 -0.41 -3.44
N ALA A 118 -6.18 -0.95 -4.10
CA ALA A 118 -6.18 -2.31 -4.61
C ALA A 118 -6.34 -3.34 -3.48
N VAL A 119 -5.67 -3.15 -2.34
CA VAL A 119 -5.88 -3.97 -1.14
C VAL A 119 -7.33 -3.86 -0.64
N GLY A 120 -7.91 -2.66 -0.69
CA GLY A 120 -9.34 -2.45 -0.40
C GLY A 120 -10.27 -3.30 -1.27
N LEU A 121 -9.96 -3.44 -2.57
CA LEU A 121 -10.73 -4.30 -3.50
C LEU A 121 -10.59 -5.80 -3.19
N ILE A 122 -9.48 -6.22 -2.58
CA ILE A 122 -9.31 -7.60 -2.10
C ILE A 122 -10.13 -7.79 -0.81
N CYS A 123 -10.08 -6.81 0.11
CA CYS A 123 -10.82 -6.84 1.37
C CYS A 123 -12.33 -6.99 1.16
N ILE A 124 -12.94 -6.28 0.20
CA ILE A 124 -14.38 -6.40 -0.05
C ILE A 124 -14.80 -7.83 -0.44
N LYS A 125 -13.94 -8.56 -1.15
CA LYS A 125 -14.18 -9.98 -1.48
C LYS A 125 -14.04 -10.86 -0.26
N VAL A 126 -13.00 -10.64 0.54
CA VAL A 126 -12.77 -11.38 1.79
C VAL A 126 -13.93 -11.21 2.77
N PHE A 127 -14.50 -10.00 2.86
CA PHE A 127 -15.61 -9.70 3.76
C PHE A 127 -16.99 -10.02 3.16
N GLY A 128 -17.07 -10.43 1.90
CA GLY A 128 -18.33 -10.80 1.23
C GLY A 128 -19.22 -9.60 0.91
N CYS A 129 -18.65 -8.40 0.74
CA CYS A 129 -19.40 -7.20 0.37
C CYS A 129 -19.77 -7.24 -1.12
N THR A 130 -21.04 -6.94 -1.44
CA THR A 130 -21.56 -7.02 -2.81
C THR A 130 -22.06 -5.70 -3.39
N SER A 131 -22.11 -4.63 -2.60
CA SER A 131 -22.64 -3.34 -3.05
C SER A 131 -21.57 -2.48 -3.74
N ASP A 132 -21.97 -1.76 -4.79
CA ASP A 132 -21.08 -0.80 -5.47
C ASP A 132 -20.60 0.31 -4.52
N ARG A 133 -21.45 0.72 -3.57
CA ARG A 133 -21.05 1.67 -2.52
C ARG A 133 -19.92 1.15 -1.64
N ALA A 134 -19.87 -0.16 -1.36
CA ALA A 134 -18.77 -0.74 -0.61
C ALA A 134 -17.46 -0.73 -1.41
N ARG A 135 -17.54 -0.89 -2.74
CA ARG A 135 -16.39 -0.75 -3.63
C ARG A 135 -15.83 0.67 -3.60
N ASP A 136 -16.68 1.68 -3.79
CA ASP A 136 -16.25 3.09 -3.78
C ASP A 136 -15.66 3.48 -2.42
N TYR A 137 -16.33 3.06 -1.34
CA TYR A 137 -15.83 3.26 0.02
C TYR A 137 -14.46 2.61 0.24
N ALA A 138 -14.25 1.37 -0.20
CA ALA A 138 -12.98 0.68 -0.04
C ALA A 138 -11.85 1.34 -0.83
N LEU A 139 -12.15 1.88 -2.02
CA LEU A 139 -11.18 2.61 -2.82
C LEU A 139 -10.75 3.91 -2.13
N ASN A 140 -11.70 4.72 -1.66
CA ASN A 140 -11.42 5.98 -0.97
C ASN A 140 -10.71 5.76 0.37
N LEU A 141 -11.18 4.79 1.18
CA LEU A 141 -10.53 4.43 2.43
C LEU A 141 -9.08 3.98 2.21
N GLY A 142 -8.80 3.26 1.12
CA GLY A 142 -7.43 2.90 0.75
C GLY A 142 -6.55 4.14 0.54
N VAL A 143 -7.05 5.16 -0.17
CA VAL A 143 -6.32 6.42 -0.35
C VAL A 143 -6.13 7.16 0.97
N ALA A 144 -7.20 7.32 1.77
CA ALA A 144 -7.14 7.97 3.08
C ALA A 144 -6.09 7.34 4.00
N LEU A 145 -6.07 6.01 4.08
CA LEU A 145 -5.11 5.27 4.91
C LEU A 145 -3.68 5.38 4.38
N GLN A 146 -3.48 5.41 3.07
CA GLN A 146 -2.14 5.58 2.51
C GLN A 146 -1.61 7.00 2.70
N LEU A 147 -2.44 8.02 2.53
CA LEU A 147 -2.09 9.40 2.87
C LEU A 147 -1.75 9.52 4.37
N THR A 148 -2.50 8.82 5.22
CA THR A 148 -2.21 8.75 6.66
C THR A 148 -0.85 8.10 6.94
N ASN A 149 -0.48 7.02 6.24
CA ASN A 149 0.85 6.41 6.36
C ASN A 149 1.94 7.39 5.94
N ILE A 150 1.80 8.05 4.78
CA ILE A 150 2.74 9.05 4.28
C ILE A 150 2.93 10.18 5.30
N LEU A 151 1.84 10.70 5.88
CA LEU A 151 1.89 11.77 6.86
C LEU A 151 2.52 11.34 8.19
N ARG A 152 2.33 10.08 8.59
CA ARG A 152 2.93 9.50 9.79
C ARG A 152 4.44 9.29 9.63
N ASP A 153 4.86 8.89 8.43
CA ASP A 153 6.19 8.31 8.20
C ASP A 153 7.15 9.26 7.44
N ILE A 154 6.79 10.55 7.26
CA ILE A 154 7.58 11.58 6.55
C ILE A 154 9.08 11.52 6.86
N LYS A 155 9.44 11.42 8.15
CA LYS A 155 10.85 11.40 8.58
C LYS A 155 11.58 10.14 8.09
N ASP A 156 10.93 9.00 8.20
CA ASP A 156 11.50 7.71 7.81
C ASP A 156 11.63 7.63 6.29
N ASP A 157 10.62 8.12 5.56
CA ASP A 157 10.64 8.22 4.10
C ASP A 157 11.78 9.12 3.60
N LEU A 158 11.96 10.30 4.22
CA LEU A 158 13.07 11.21 3.88
C LEU A 158 14.43 10.58 4.13
N SER A 159 14.57 9.79 5.21
CA SER A 159 15.81 9.06 5.50
C SER A 159 16.16 8.01 4.44
N ARG A 160 15.14 7.53 3.71
CA ARG A 160 15.26 6.60 2.58
C ARG A 160 15.34 7.34 1.23
N GLY A 161 15.42 8.68 1.24
CA GLY A 161 15.49 9.50 0.03
C GLY A 161 14.15 9.67 -0.70
N ARG A 162 13.03 9.29 -0.08
CA ARG A 162 11.69 9.37 -0.67
C ARG A 162 10.96 10.64 -0.21
N VAL A 163 10.24 11.28 -1.13
CA VAL A 163 9.36 12.43 -0.87
C VAL A 163 8.01 12.14 -1.50
N TYR A 164 7.09 11.58 -0.72
CA TYR A 164 5.74 11.26 -1.19
C TYR A 164 4.82 12.48 -1.27
N LEU A 165 4.95 13.44 -0.35
CA LEU A 165 4.15 14.66 -0.38
C LEU A 165 4.35 15.42 -1.71
N PRO A 166 3.27 15.83 -2.41
CA PRO A 166 3.42 16.42 -3.74
C PRO A 166 4.19 17.73 -3.72
N LEU A 167 5.11 17.91 -4.67
CA LEU A 167 5.95 19.11 -4.75
C LEU A 167 5.13 20.37 -5.01
N GLU A 168 3.99 20.27 -5.70
CA GLU A 168 3.05 21.38 -5.85
C GLU A 168 2.47 21.86 -4.52
N ASP A 169 2.18 20.94 -3.59
CA ASP A 169 1.59 21.26 -2.28
C ASP A 169 2.64 21.89 -1.36
N LEU A 170 3.87 21.38 -1.41
CA LEU A 170 5.03 22.00 -0.76
C LEU A 170 5.17 23.47 -1.21
N ARG A 171 5.19 23.71 -2.53
CA ARG A 171 5.28 25.06 -3.11
C ARG A 171 4.11 25.95 -2.66
N ALA A 172 2.88 25.44 -2.70
CA ALA A 172 1.69 26.18 -2.29
C ALA A 172 1.72 26.57 -0.81
N ALA A 173 2.28 25.71 0.06
CA ALA A 173 2.44 26.01 1.48
C ALA A 173 3.61 26.96 1.79
N GLY A 174 4.48 27.24 0.81
CA GLY A 174 5.76 27.94 0.99
C GLY A 174 6.79 27.09 1.75
N CYS A 175 6.70 25.76 1.61
CA CYS A 175 7.55 24.77 2.26
C CYS A 175 8.50 24.15 1.22
N THR A 176 9.71 23.81 1.65
CA THR A 176 10.71 23.09 0.85
C THR A 176 10.95 21.70 1.43
N VAL A 177 11.56 20.81 0.63
CA VAL A 177 11.97 19.49 1.13
C VAL A 177 12.97 19.64 2.29
N ASP A 178 13.86 20.64 2.22
CA ASP A 178 14.84 20.91 3.28
C ASP A 178 14.17 21.35 4.60
N ASP A 179 13.01 22.02 4.54
CA ASP A 179 12.22 22.32 5.74
C ASP A 179 11.73 21.04 6.41
N LEU A 180 11.30 20.04 5.63
CA LEU A 180 10.88 18.74 6.15
C LEU A 180 12.07 17.94 6.71
N VAL A 181 13.22 17.97 6.04
CA VAL A 181 14.45 17.30 6.47
C VAL A 181 14.96 17.88 7.80
N ARG A 182 14.83 19.18 8.03
CA ARG A 182 15.15 19.82 9.32
C ARG A 182 14.30 19.29 10.48
N GLY A 183 13.11 18.76 10.20
CA GLY A 183 12.23 18.17 11.21
C GLY A 183 11.61 19.18 12.18
N GLU A 184 11.65 20.47 11.85
CA GLU A 184 11.08 21.55 12.64
C GLU A 184 9.70 21.94 12.10
N VAL A 185 8.69 22.00 12.98
CA VAL A 185 7.32 22.36 12.60
C VAL A 185 7.16 23.89 12.49
N THR A 186 7.80 24.46 11.47
CA THR A 186 7.66 25.88 11.11
C THR A 186 6.25 26.17 10.59
N ALA A 187 5.88 27.45 10.44
CA ALA A 187 4.56 27.82 9.93
C ALA A 187 4.26 27.26 8.51
N PRO A 188 5.21 27.25 7.54
CA PRO A 188 5.03 26.55 6.26
C PRO A 188 4.80 25.05 6.39
N VAL A 189 5.60 24.36 7.22
CA VAL A 189 5.47 22.92 7.45
C VAL A 189 4.11 22.60 8.06
N ARG A 190 3.67 23.39 9.06
CA ARG A 190 2.34 23.24 9.67
C ARG A 190 1.22 23.37 8.65
N ARG A 191 1.25 24.41 7.79
CA ARG A 191 0.23 24.60 6.75
C ARG A 191 0.17 23.43 5.77
N LEU A 192 1.33 22.92 5.35
CA LEU A 192 1.40 21.74 4.49
C LEU A 192 0.74 20.54 5.17
N LEU A 193 1.12 20.21 6.41
CA LEU A 193 0.57 19.07 7.14
C LEU A 193 -0.93 19.21 7.39
N GLU A 194 -1.43 20.40 7.74
CA GLU A 194 -2.86 20.65 7.92
C GLU A 194 -3.66 20.48 6.62
N PHE A 195 -3.08 20.88 5.49
CA PHE A 195 -3.69 20.69 4.18
C PHE A 195 -3.77 19.21 3.79
N GLU A 196 -2.68 18.46 3.93
CA GLU A 196 -2.63 17.04 3.60
C GLU A 196 -3.48 16.18 4.57
N CYS A 197 -3.51 16.50 5.86
CA CYS A 197 -4.39 15.85 6.82
C CYS A 197 -5.87 16.06 6.45
N ARG A 198 -6.24 17.25 6.00
CA ARG A 198 -7.61 17.54 5.54
C ARG A 198 -7.94 16.75 4.29
N ARG A 199 -7.03 16.72 3.31
CA ARG A 199 -7.16 15.89 2.10
C ARG A 199 -7.40 14.43 2.46
N ALA A 200 -6.60 13.86 3.36
CA ALA A 200 -6.79 12.48 3.82
C ALA A 200 -8.15 12.25 4.50
N HIS A 201 -8.69 13.25 5.19
CA HIS A 201 -9.99 13.19 5.86
C HIS A 201 -11.20 13.32 4.91
N GLU A 202 -11.02 13.92 3.74
CA GLU A 202 -12.07 14.08 2.73
C GLU A 202 -12.33 12.81 1.89
N PHE A 203 -11.42 11.83 1.96
CA PHE A 203 -11.57 10.48 1.39
C PHE A 203 -12.22 9.51 2.39
#